data_AF-A0A9W6KTC6-F1
#
_entry.id   AF-A0A9W6KTC6-F1
#
_cell.length_a   1.000
_cell.length_b   1.000
_cell.length_c   1.000
_cell.angle_alpha   90.00
_cell.angle_beta   90.00
_cell.angle_gamma   90.00
#
_symmetry.space_group_name_H-M   'P 1'
#
loop_
_entity.id
_entity.type
_entity.pdbx_description
1 polymer ?
#
loop_
_entity_poly.entity_id
_entity_poly.type
_entity_poly.pdbx_seq_one_letter_code
_entity_poly.pdbx_strand_id
1 'polypeptide(L)'
;MYSVEPEGAAPRPWSRRRAWPWWLLIVAAAGIGMAVPSVRTALTGGQAGSADAKQTAPAAGYNAAQGNNPVQVAATGPQATGTALPGGYSMTSFGPLGPVDREFLTKVRQAGLWEGPAGTMAQTKAADERVKEVGRQLATDHKGLDQQVRQVSAQLGVPLPDKPSDEQQGWLNEMNAAATPQQFDDVFSNRLRAAHGKVFALVSQIRSGTRNELVRTFAQTAVNVVMKHMTLLESIGNVNFAALPEPVSGASSAAKGGAPDATFHPDAIWAVAGLAVAIGAIAAFRMFRGSRGSRRRPAY
;
A
#
# COMPACT_ATOMS: atom_id res chain seq x y z
N MET A 1 16.00 42.83 -70.27
CA MET A 1 16.76 41.92 -71.15
C MET A 1 16.89 40.59 -70.43
N TYR A 2 16.44 39.53 -71.08
CA TYR A 2 16.48 38.13 -70.63
C TYR A 2 17.93 37.63 -70.44
N SER A 3 18.17 36.75 -69.46
CA SER A 3 18.83 35.44 -69.66
C SER A 3 19.01 34.72 -68.32
N VAL A 4 18.37 33.56 -68.09
CA VAL A 4 18.79 32.16 -68.39
C VAL A 4 19.19 31.46 -67.09
N GLU A 5 18.34 30.54 -66.63
CA GLU A 5 18.71 29.44 -65.73
C GLU A 5 19.54 28.39 -66.49
N PRO A 6 20.28 27.54 -65.75
CA PRO A 6 20.31 26.14 -66.13
C PRO A 6 19.92 25.19 -64.99
N GLU A 7 19.17 24.16 -65.39
CA GLU A 7 18.80 22.97 -64.62
C GLU A 7 20.00 22.18 -64.05
N GLY A 8 19.73 21.45 -62.97
CA GLY A 8 20.18 20.06 -62.85
C GLY A 8 20.94 19.70 -61.59
N ALA A 9 20.26 19.06 -60.62
CA ALA A 9 20.73 17.84 -59.93
C ALA A 9 19.79 17.44 -58.76
N ALA A 10 19.04 16.35 -58.94
CA ALA A 10 18.71 15.39 -57.87
C ALA A 10 19.55 14.11 -58.14
N PRO A 11 19.70 13.11 -57.23
CA PRO A 11 18.98 12.86 -55.97
C PRO A 11 19.90 12.43 -54.80
N ARG A 12 19.38 12.29 -53.55
CA ARG A 12 19.60 11.11 -52.66
C ARG A 12 18.53 11.00 -51.56
N PRO A 13 17.97 9.79 -51.32
CA PRO A 13 17.01 9.52 -50.26
C PRO A 13 17.73 9.24 -48.93
N TRP A 14 17.30 9.88 -47.85
CA TRP A 14 17.69 9.46 -46.50
C TRP A 14 16.72 8.39 -45.99
N SER A 15 17.33 7.43 -45.33
CA SER A 15 16.89 6.06 -45.11
C SER A 15 15.72 5.91 -44.13
N ARG A 16 14.75 5.07 -44.50
CA ARG A 16 13.97 4.28 -43.55
C ARG A 16 14.91 3.38 -42.74
N ARG A 17 14.86 3.47 -41.40
CA ARG A 17 15.23 2.38 -40.47
C ARG A 17 14.07 2.26 -39.48
N ARG A 18 13.00 1.56 -39.85
CA ARG A 18 12.71 0.17 -39.43
C ARG A 18 13.04 -0.08 -37.96
N ALA A 19 11.99 0.05 -37.14
CA ALA A 19 11.88 -0.56 -35.83
C ALA A 19 12.09 -2.08 -35.91
N TRP A 20 12.86 -2.63 -34.99
CA TRP A 20 12.89 -4.06 -34.65
C TRP A 20 12.78 -4.19 -33.12
N PRO A 21 11.79 -4.94 -32.60
CA PRO A 21 11.62 -5.18 -31.17
C PRO A 21 12.54 -6.32 -30.68
N TRP A 22 13.06 -6.17 -29.46
CA TRP A 22 14.02 -7.06 -28.81
C TRP A 22 13.34 -8.22 -28.03
N TRP A 23 12.52 -9.03 -28.70
CA TRP A 23 12.07 -10.31 -28.14
C TRP A 23 12.40 -11.45 -29.12
N LEU A 24 12.79 -12.62 -28.55
CA LEU A 24 13.20 -13.92 -29.14
C LEU A 24 14.73 -14.13 -29.19
N LEU A 25 15.36 -15.22 -28.70
CA LEU A 25 14.97 -16.56 -28.23
C LEU A 25 16.16 -17.19 -27.50
N ILE A 26 15.94 -18.06 -26.49
CA ILE A 26 16.55 -19.41 -26.44
C ILE A 26 15.52 -20.38 -25.84
N VAL A 27 15.31 -21.50 -26.55
CA VAL A 27 14.55 -22.71 -26.20
C VAL A 27 15.54 -23.87 -26.02
N ALA A 28 15.11 -24.87 -25.24
CA ALA A 28 15.57 -26.27 -25.11
C ALA A 28 16.62 -26.57 -24.04
N ALA A 29 16.68 -27.73 -23.39
CA ALA A 29 15.76 -28.84 -23.08
C ALA A 29 16.62 -29.85 -22.27
N ALA A 30 16.11 -30.46 -21.20
CA ALA A 30 16.53 -31.79 -20.74
C ALA A 30 15.58 -32.27 -19.63
N GLY A 31 14.91 -33.40 -19.88
CA GLY A 31 14.06 -34.10 -18.92
C GLY A 31 14.79 -35.26 -18.24
N ILE A 32 14.42 -35.50 -16.99
CA ILE A 32 14.48 -36.78 -16.24
C ILE A 32 13.33 -36.61 -15.21
N GLY A 33 12.24 -37.38 -15.13
CA GLY A 33 12.03 -38.76 -15.49
C GLY A 33 12.06 -39.64 -14.25
N MET A 34 11.12 -39.50 -13.30
CA MET A 34 10.76 -40.57 -12.34
C MET A 34 9.28 -40.49 -11.94
N ALA A 35 8.59 -41.61 -12.16
CA ALA A 35 7.20 -41.87 -11.81
C ALA A 35 7.11 -42.51 -10.41
N VAL A 36 6.06 -42.18 -9.65
CA VAL A 36 5.60 -42.96 -8.48
C VAL A 36 4.07 -42.83 -8.41
N PRO A 37 3.33 -43.88 -7.99
CA PRO A 37 2.01 -44.18 -8.53
C PRO A 37 0.86 -43.52 -7.78
N SER A 38 -0.24 -43.37 -8.50
CA SER A 38 -1.55 -42.92 -8.01
C SER A 38 -2.21 -43.98 -7.12
N VAL A 39 -2.57 -43.59 -5.90
CA VAL A 39 -3.61 -44.30 -5.13
C VAL A 39 -4.96 -43.74 -5.56
N ARG A 40 -5.75 -44.59 -6.23
CA ARG A 40 -7.18 -44.35 -6.47
C ARG A 40 -7.94 -44.80 -5.24
N THR A 41 -8.64 -43.88 -4.59
CA THR A 41 -9.80 -44.23 -3.76
C THR A 41 -11.04 -43.78 -4.53
N ALA A 42 -11.82 -44.76 -4.96
CA ALA A 42 -13.12 -44.55 -5.57
C ALA A 42 -14.12 -44.10 -4.49
N LEU A 43 -14.82 -43.00 -4.75
CA LEU A 43 -16.18 -42.79 -4.24
C LEU A 43 -17.06 -42.39 -5.42
N THR A 44 -18.11 -43.15 -5.55
CA THR A 44 -19.10 -43.20 -6.63
C THR A 44 -20.10 -42.04 -6.57
N GLY A 45 -20.44 -41.52 -7.75
CA GLY A 45 -21.83 -41.21 -8.13
C GLY A 45 -22.33 -39.79 -7.91
N GLY A 46 -22.57 -39.06 -9.00
CA GLY A 46 -23.35 -37.82 -8.99
C GLY A 46 -23.14 -36.96 -10.24
N GLN A 47 -23.72 -37.37 -11.36
CA GLN A 47 -23.70 -36.66 -12.64
C GLN A 47 -24.92 -35.74 -12.74
N ALA A 48 -24.75 -34.43 -12.94
CA ALA A 48 -25.76 -33.54 -13.53
C ALA A 48 -25.19 -32.18 -13.95
N GLY A 49 -25.41 -31.82 -15.22
CA GLY A 49 -25.77 -30.46 -15.62
C GLY A 49 -24.65 -29.47 -15.94
N SER A 50 -24.31 -29.36 -17.22
CA SER A 50 -23.68 -28.18 -17.81
C SER A 50 -24.57 -26.95 -17.66
N ALA A 51 -24.02 -25.85 -17.12
CA ALA A 51 -24.62 -24.52 -17.22
C ALA A 51 -23.52 -23.47 -17.34
N ASP A 52 -23.63 -22.65 -18.38
CA ASP A 52 -22.88 -21.42 -18.62
C ASP A 52 -22.82 -20.54 -17.37
N ALA A 53 -21.62 -20.29 -16.86
CA ALA A 53 -21.39 -19.34 -15.76
C ALA A 53 -20.76 -18.06 -16.30
N LYS A 54 -21.61 -17.11 -16.72
CA LYS A 54 -21.28 -15.68 -16.64
C LYS A 54 -21.08 -15.36 -15.15
N GLN A 55 -19.84 -15.13 -14.75
CA GLN A 55 -19.49 -14.80 -13.37
C GLN A 55 -19.88 -13.35 -13.07
N THR A 56 -21.15 -13.13 -12.76
CA THR A 56 -21.61 -11.91 -12.08
C THR A 56 -21.28 -12.05 -10.60
N ALA A 57 -20.26 -11.32 -10.13
CA ALA A 57 -19.95 -11.21 -8.72
C ALA A 57 -21.17 -10.64 -7.96
N PRO A 58 -21.58 -11.21 -6.82
CA PRO A 58 -22.63 -10.61 -6.02
C PRO A 58 -22.09 -9.34 -5.37
N ALA A 59 -22.76 -8.22 -5.64
CA ALA A 59 -22.58 -6.98 -4.90
C ALA A 59 -22.94 -7.27 -3.43
N ALA A 60 -21.93 -7.37 -2.57
CA ALA A 60 -22.12 -7.27 -1.13
C ALA A 60 -22.63 -5.87 -0.83
N GLY A 61 -23.96 -5.74 -0.70
CA GLY A 61 -24.64 -4.52 -0.28
C GLY A 61 -24.23 -4.17 1.14
N TYR A 62 -23.16 -3.39 1.27
CA TYR A 62 -22.90 -2.64 2.48
C TYR A 62 -23.75 -1.37 2.42
N ASN A 63 -24.86 -1.37 3.15
CA ASN A 63 -25.63 -0.18 3.43
C ASN A 63 -24.72 0.82 4.19
N ALA A 64 -24.13 1.74 3.45
CA ALA A 64 -23.51 2.96 3.97
C ALA A 64 -24.61 3.92 4.44
N ALA A 65 -25.33 3.52 5.49
CA ALA A 65 -26.34 4.32 6.16
C ALA A 65 -26.53 3.79 7.58
N GLN A 66 -25.48 3.83 8.40
CA GLN A 66 -25.65 3.94 9.84
C GLN A 66 -24.93 5.20 10.29
N GLY A 67 -25.76 6.19 10.65
CA GLY A 67 -25.33 7.48 11.11
C GLY A 67 -24.50 7.39 12.39
N ASN A 68 -23.71 8.44 12.55
CA ASN A 68 -23.01 8.84 13.76
C ASN A 68 -23.89 8.68 15.01
N ASN A 69 -23.77 7.54 15.71
CA ASN A 69 -24.22 7.41 17.08
C ASN A 69 -22.98 7.32 17.96
N PRO A 70 -22.79 8.23 18.95
CA PRO A 70 -21.75 8.05 19.93
C PRO A 70 -22.11 6.81 20.74
N VAL A 71 -21.39 5.71 20.53
CA VAL A 71 -21.52 4.52 21.36
C VAL A 71 -21.00 4.91 22.75
N GLN A 72 -21.92 5.19 23.68
CA GLN A 72 -21.59 5.23 25.10
C GLN A 72 -21.33 3.79 25.55
N VAL A 73 -20.06 3.40 25.56
CA VAL A 73 -19.63 2.13 26.13
C VAL A 73 -19.65 2.31 27.65
N ALA A 74 -20.63 1.69 28.31
CA ALA A 74 -20.62 1.56 29.77
C ALA A 74 -19.39 0.72 30.16
N ALA A 75 -18.51 1.29 30.98
CA ALA A 75 -17.29 0.64 31.45
C ALA A 75 -17.65 -0.46 32.47
N THR A 76 -17.85 -1.69 32.00
CA THR A 76 -17.91 -2.88 32.87
C THR A 76 -16.78 -3.84 32.48
N GLY A 77 -15.54 -3.40 32.71
CA GLY A 77 -14.35 -4.24 32.58
C GLY A 77 -14.07 -5.03 33.87
N PRO A 78 -13.65 -6.31 33.80
CA PRO A 78 -13.25 -7.08 34.98
C PRO A 78 -12.00 -6.45 35.63
N GLN A 79 -12.04 -6.23 36.95
CA GLN A 79 -10.88 -5.79 37.73
C GLN A 79 -9.77 -6.84 37.67
N ALA A 80 -8.68 -6.54 36.97
CA ALA A 80 -7.50 -7.38 36.94
C ALA A 80 -6.80 -7.38 38.30
N THR A 81 -6.67 -8.55 38.91
CA THR A 81 -5.89 -8.79 40.11
C THR A 81 -4.38 -8.70 39.81
N GLY A 82 -3.77 -7.58 40.20
CA GLY A 82 -2.48 -7.55 40.91
C GLY A 82 -1.17 -7.99 40.22
N THR A 83 -1.08 -8.23 38.92
CA THR A 83 0.22 -8.34 38.24
C THR A 83 0.70 -6.96 37.79
N ALA A 84 1.91 -6.53 38.22
CA ALA A 84 2.53 -5.30 37.75
C ALA A 84 2.61 -5.32 36.21
N LEU A 85 2.14 -4.25 35.56
CA LEU A 85 2.17 -4.16 34.11
C LEU A 85 3.62 -4.08 33.61
N PRO A 86 3.92 -4.65 32.42
CA PRO A 86 5.21 -4.43 31.76
C PRO A 86 5.51 -2.94 31.58
N GLY A 87 6.79 -2.58 31.53
CA GLY A 87 7.22 -1.20 31.30
C GLY A 87 6.58 -0.59 30.04
N GLY A 88 6.17 0.68 30.12
CA GLY A 88 5.52 1.40 29.02
C GLY A 88 4.00 1.24 28.93
N TYR A 89 3.38 0.43 29.80
CA TYR A 89 1.93 0.36 29.94
C TYR A 89 1.41 1.32 31.00
N SER A 90 0.24 1.89 30.76
CA SER A 90 -0.52 2.70 31.72
C SER A 90 -1.92 2.16 31.90
N MET A 91 -2.42 2.08 33.14
CA MET A 91 -3.82 1.74 33.38
C MET A 91 -4.74 2.89 32.98
N THR A 92 -5.81 2.56 32.25
CA THR A 92 -6.91 3.47 31.91
C THR A 92 -8.23 2.85 32.37
N SER A 93 -9.32 3.62 32.36
CA SER A 93 -10.67 3.09 32.62
C SER A 93 -11.12 2.03 31.60
N PHE A 94 -10.38 1.87 30.49
CA PHE A 94 -10.67 0.93 29.41
C PHE A 94 -9.69 -0.24 29.36
N GLY A 95 -8.89 -0.43 30.42
CA GLY A 95 -7.85 -1.45 30.52
C GLY A 95 -6.43 -0.94 30.23
N PRO A 96 -5.42 -1.83 30.27
CA PRO A 96 -4.02 -1.47 30.06
C PRO A 96 -3.80 -0.89 28.66
N LEU A 97 -3.19 0.29 28.59
CA LEU A 97 -2.79 0.96 27.35
C LEU A 97 -1.28 0.82 27.18
N GLY A 98 -0.85 0.10 26.14
CA GLY A 98 0.57 -0.17 25.87
C GLY A 98 1.20 0.75 24.82
N PRO A 99 2.52 0.62 24.57
CA PRO A 99 3.22 1.39 23.54
C PRO A 99 2.67 1.17 22.13
N VAL A 100 2.36 -0.08 21.77
CA VAL A 100 1.86 -0.42 20.42
C VAL A 100 0.45 0.13 20.18
N ASP A 101 -0.37 0.24 21.23
CA ASP A 101 -1.68 0.89 21.14
C ASP A 101 -1.54 2.38 20.80
N ARG A 102 -0.61 3.08 21.47
CA ARG A 102 -0.32 4.50 21.23
C ARG A 102 0.22 4.72 19.81
N GLU A 103 1.15 3.87 19.40
CA GLU A 103 1.71 3.89 18.04
C GLU A 103 0.64 3.68 16.98
N PHE A 104 -0.30 2.77 17.21
CA PHE A 104 -1.43 2.56 16.31
C PHE A 104 -2.28 3.82 16.13
N LEU A 105 -2.63 4.53 17.22
CA LEU A 105 -3.38 5.78 17.14
C LEU A 105 -2.61 6.85 16.36
N THR A 106 -1.31 6.99 16.61
CA THR A 106 -0.43 7.89 15.85
C THR A 106 -0.42 7.54 14.36
N LYS A 107 -0.28 6.27 14.00
CA LYS A 107 -0.21 5.80 12.62
C LYS A 107 -1.52 6.00 11.86
N VAL A 108 -2.68 5.77 12.49
CA VAL A 108 -3.98 6.03 11.84
C VAL A 108 -4.19 7.54 11.62
N ARG A 109 -3.81 8.38 12.60
CA ARG A 109 -3.84 9.83 12.41
C ARG A 109 -2.96 10.27 11.25
N GLN A 110 -1.73 9.77 11.20
CA GLN A 110 -0.79 10.05 10.11
C GLN A 110 -1.35 9.61 8.75
N ALA A 111 -1.98 8.44 8.67
CA ALA A 111 -2.64 7.98 7.44
C ALA A 111 -3.70 8.98 6.96
N GLY A 112 -4.59 9.44 7.83
CA GLY A 112 -5.59 10.44 7.48
C GLY A 112 -5.00 11.76 6.97
N LEU A 113 -3.83 12.17 7.48
CA LEU A 113 -3.16 13.42 7.12
C LEU A 113 -2.59 13.44 5.70
N TRP A 114 -2.38 12.29 5.06
CA TRP A 114 -1.92 12.23 3.66
C TRP A 114 -2.95 11.60 2.72
N GLU A 115 -3.76 10.64 3.16
CA GLU A 115 -4.73 9.97 2.29
C GLU A 115 -5.95 10.86 1.97
N GLY A 116 -6.31 11.77 2.88
CA GLY A 116 -7.30 12.83 2.59
C GLY A 116 -6.84 13.71 1.42
N PRO A 117 -5.68 14.40 1.53
CA PRO A 117 -5.13 15.19 0.43
C PRO A 117 -4.88 14.38 -0.86
N ALA A 118 -4.41 13.14 -0.78
CA ALA A 118 -4.26 12.25 -1.94
C ALA A 118 -5.59 12.00 -2.64
N GLY A 119 -6.65 11.70 -1.89
CA GLY A 119 -8.00 11.53 -2.42
C GLY A 119 -8.58 12.81 -3.05
N THR A 120 -8.25 13.99 -2.51
CA THR A 120 -8.60 15.27 -3.14
C THR A 120 -7.83 15.52 -4.44
N MET A 121 -6.53 15.17 -4.50
CA MET A 121 -5.76 15.25 -5.74
C MET A 121 -6.35 14.33 -6.80
N ALA A 122 -6.77 13.11 -6.45
CA ALA A 122 -7.37 12.18 -7.39
C ALA A 122 -8.61 12.74 -8.08
N GLN A 123 -9.48 13.43 -7.34
CA GLN A 123 -10.69 14.05 -7.91
C GLN A 123 -10.40 15.12 -8.98
N THR A 124 -9.19 15.70 -8.99
CA THR A 124 -8.84 16.82 -9.88
C THR A 124 -7.78 16.48 -10.92
N LYS A 125 -6.87 15.53 -10.64
CA LYS A 125 -5.71 15.21 -11.48
C LYS A 125 -5.84 13.88 -12.24
N ALA A 126 -6.72 12.98 -11.80
CA ALA A 126 -6.85 11.65 -12.39
C ALA A 126 -7.43 11.68 -13.81
N ALA A 127 -6.98 10.75 -14.67
CA ALA A 127 -7.57 10.54 -15.98
C ALA A 127 -8.80 9.64 -15.88
N ASP A 128 -8.67 8.57 -15.10
CA ASP A 128 -9.68 7.54 -14.93
C ASP A 128 -10.78 7.97 -13.93
N GLU A 129 -12.04 7.87 -14.35
CA GLU A 129 -13.20 8.14 -13.49
C GLU A 129 -13.26 7.21 -12.27
N ARG A 130 -12.77 5.97 -12.38
CA ARG A 130 -12.68 5.05 -11.26
C ARG A 130 -11.67 5.54 -10.22
N VAL A 131 -10.54 6.12 -10.64
CA VAL A 131 -9.56 6.72 -9.71
C VAL A 131 -10.17 7.90 -8.98
N LYS A 132 -10.91 8.78 -9.67
CA LYS A 132 -11.61 9.92 -9.04
C LYS A 132 -12.59 9.45 -7.97
N GLU A 133 -13.41 8.46 -8.31
CA GLU A 133 -14.41 7.91 -7.38
C GLU A 133 -13.75 7.22 -6.18
N VAL A 134 -12.71 6.41 -6.40
CA VAL A 134 -11.95 5.79 -5.31
C VAL A 134 -11.31 6.86 -4.43
N GLY A 135 -10.70 7.91 -5.01
CA GLY A 135 -10.14 9.03 -4.27
C GLY A 135 -11.16 9.76 -3.39
N ARG A 136 -12.38 9.98 -3.88
CA ARG A 136 -13.48 10.55 -3.10
C ARG A 136 -13.88 9.67 -1.93
N GLN A 137 -13.97 8.35 -2.14
CA GLN A 137 -14.29 7.40 -1.07
C GLN A 137 -13.21 7.35 0.00
N LEU A 138 -11.94 7.25 -0.39
CA LEU A 138 -10.79 7.28 0.53
C LEU A 138 -10.80 8.55 1.39
N ALA A 139 -10.96 9.73 0.78
CA ALA A 139 -10.99 10.99 1.52
C ALA A 139 -12.16 11.05 2.53
N THR A 140 -13.32 10.52 2.15
CA THR A 140 -14.51 10.47 3.01
C THR A 140 -14.30 9.54 4.21
N ASP A 141 -13.82 8.33 3.96
CA ASP A 141 -13.59 7.33 5.00
C ASP A 141 -12.46 7.76 5.94
N HIS A 142 -11.39 8.37 5.42
CA HIS A 142 -10.31 8.91 6.26
C HIS A 142 -10.76 10.09 7.11
N LYS A 143 -11.69 10.93 6.65
CA LYS A 143 -12.30 11.96 7.50
C LYS A 143 -13.04 11.34 8.68
N GLY A 144 -13.77 10.25 8.46
CA GLY A 144 -14.46 9.51 9.52
C GLY A 144 -13.49 8.87 10.51
N LEU A 145 -12.45 8.19 10.01
CA LEU A 145 -11.39 7.61 10.86
C LEU A 145 -10.64 8.68 11.66
N ASP A 146 -10.38 9.85 11.07
CA ASP A 146 -9.69 10.94 11.74
C ASP A 146 -10.49 11.51 12.92
N GLN A 147 -11.80 11.66 12.75
CA GLN A 147 -12.68 12.07 13.83
C GLN A 147 -12.65 11.06 14.98
N GLN A 148 -12.72 9.76 14.67
CA GLN A 148 -12.70 8.70 15.67
C GLN A 148 -11.35 8.61 16.39
N VAL A 149 -10.21 8.65 15.66
CA VAL A 149 -8.89 8.55 16.30
C VAL A 149 -8.63 9.71 17.24
N ARG A 150 -9.10 10.92 16.90
CA ARG A 150 -9.02 12.11 17.77
C ARG A 150 -9.83 11.92 19.06
N GLN A 151 -11.04 11.39 18.95
CA GLN A 151 -11.89 11.12 20.12
C GLN A 151 -11.26 10.06 21.04
N VAL A 152 -10.82 8.93 20.48
CA VAL A 152 -10.17 7.84 21.22
C VAL A 152 -8.89 8.34 21.89
N SER A 153 -8.07 9.10 21.17
CA SER A 153 -6.81 9.62 21.70
C SER A 153 -7.03 10.64 22.81
N ALA A 154 -8.07 11.48 22.72
CA ALA A 154 -8.44 12.40 23.79
C ALA A 154 -8.88 11.64 25.06
N GLN A 155 -9.68 10.58 24.92
CA GLN A 155 -10.10 9.74 26.07
C GLN A 155 -8.93 8.99 26.71
N LEU A 156 -7.91 8.64 25.94
CA LEU A 156 -6.75 7.89 26.39
C LEU A 156 -5.53 8.77 26.76
N GLY A 157 -5.64 10.10 26.61
CA GLY A 157 -4.54 11.04 26.85
C GLY A 157 -3.33 10.79 25.93
N VAL A 158 -3.56 10.39 24.68
CA VAL A 158 -2.52 10.12 23.70
C VAL A 158 -2.35 11.35 22.79
N PRO A 159 -1.14 11.96 22.74
CA PRO A 159 -0.90 13.06 21.82
C PRO A 159 -0.89 12.54 20.37
N LEU A 160 -1.48 13.32 19.47
CA LEU A 160 -1.55 13.00 18.05
C LEU A 160 -0.76 14.00 17.22
N PRO A 161 -0.11 13.55 16.14
CA PRO A 161 0.55 14.47 15.21
C PRO A 161 -0.46 15.29 14.42
N ASP A 162 -0.02 16.45 13.96
CA ASP A 162 -0.76 17.40 13.14
C ASP A 162 -0.29 17.41 11.68
N LYS A 163 0.88 16.84 11.38
CA LYS A 163 1.44 16.68 10.04
C LYS A 163 1.64 15.21 9.65
N PRO A 164 1.62 14.88 8.34
CA PRO A 164 2.08 13.58 7.87
C PRO A 164 3.55 13.35 8.26
N SER A 165 4.01 12.10 8.23
CA SER A 165 5.43 11.79 8.32
C SER A 165 6.18 12.32 7.09
N ASP A 166 7.51 12.45 7.16
CA ASP A 166 8.32 12.91 6.03
C ASP A 166 8.19 11.96 4.82
N GLU A 167 8.08 10.65 5.07
CA GLU A 167 7.83 9.65 4.03
C GLU A 167 6.46 9.88 3.35
N GLN A 168 5.41 10.08 4.14
CA GLN A 168 4.05 10.36 3.65
C GLN A 168 3.96 11.68 2.89
N GLN A 169 4.69 12.71 3.35
CA GLN A 169 4.82 13.96 2.61
C GLN A 169 5.55 13.73 1.27
N GLY A 170 6.55 12.85 1.25
CA GLY A 170 7.21 12.40 0.02
C GLY A 170 6.23 11.75 -0.97
N TRP A 171 5.30 10.92 -0.49
CA TRP A 171 4.26 10.30 -1.34
C TRP A 171 3.28 11.33 -1.93
N LEU A 172 2.90 12.34 -1.15
CA LEU A 172 2.10 13.46 -1.67
C LEU A 172 2.85 14.22 -2.77
N ASN A 173 4.13 14.48 -2.55
CA ASN A 173 4.98 15.18 -3.52
C ASN A 173 5.15 14.36 -4.81
N GLU A 174 5.30 13.04 -4.70
CA GLU A 174 5.38 12.10 -5.83
C GLU A 174 4.11 12.17 -6.69
N MET A 175 2.92 12.08 -6.07
CA MET A 175 1.64 12.23 -6.78
C MET A 175 1.52 13.62 -7.42
N ASN A 176 1.96 14.66 -6.71
CA ASN A 176 1.88 16.02 -7.22
C ASN A 176 2.79 16.24 -8.44
N ALA A 177 3.95 15.56 -8.47
CA ALA A 177 4.94 15.63 -9.54
C ALA A 177 4.60 14.79 -10.78
N ALA A 178 3.52 14.01 -10.77
CA ALA A 178 3.06 13.27 -11.94
C ALA A 178 2.84 14.24 -13.12
N ALA A 179 3.53 13.97 -14.24
CA ALA A 179 3.53 14.85 -15.41
C ALA A 179 2.27 14.70 -16.27
N THR A 180 1.56 13.58 -16.14
CA THR A 180 0.32 13.29 -16.87
C THR A 180 -0.74 12.73 -15.91
N PRO A 181 -2.04 12.89 -16.25
CA PRO A 181 -3.12 12.23 -15.52
C PRO A 181 -2.96 10.70 -15.40
N GLN A 182 -2.47 10.03 -16.43
CA GLN A 182 -2.24 8.58 -16.39
C GLN A 182 -1.11 8.20 -15.42
N GLN A 183 -0.02 8.98 -15.41
CA GLN A 183 1.04 8.79 -14.42
C GLN A 183 0.53 9.03 -12.99
N PHE A 184 -0.39 9.99 -12.81
CA PHE A 184 -1.04 10.20 -11.52
C PHE A 184 -1.85 8.96 -11.12
N ASP A 185 -2.66 8.41 -12.01
CA ASP A 185 -3.49 7.23 -11.76
C ASP A 185 -2.65 6.02 -11.36
N ASP A 186 -1.49 5.82 -11.99
CA ASP A 186 -0.55 4.74 -11.67
C ASP A 186 0.11 4.94 -10.30
N VAL A 187 0.63 6.14 -10.02
CA VAL A 187 1.26 6.44 -8.73
C VAL A 187 0.24 6.33 -7.60
N PHE A 188 -0.94 6.93 -7.76
CA PHE A 188 -2.01 6.92 -6.76
C PHE A 188 -2.37 5.49 -6.35
N SER A 189 -2.71 4.64 -7.33
CA SER A 189 -3.23 3.29 -7.08
C SER A 189 -2.17 2.38 -6.47
N ASN A 190 -0.96 2.40 -7.02
CA ASN A 190 0.13 1.55 -6.55
C ASN A 190 0.65 1.97 -5.17
N ARG A 191 0.80 3.28 -4.93
CA ARG A 191 1.28 3.82 -3.65
C ARG A 191 0.31 3.51 -2.52
N LEU A 192 -0.96 3.86 -2.70
CA LEU A 192 -1.99 3.63 -1.69
C LEU A 192 -2.17 2.14 -1.43
N ARG A 193 -2.18 1.30 -2.48
CA ARG A 193 -2.37 -0.13 -2.29
C ARG A 193 -1.22 -0.79 -1.53
N ALA A 194 0.01 -0.40 -1.80
CA ALA A 194 1.17 -0.87 -1.05
C ALA A 194 1.13 -0.40 0.42
N ALA A 195 0.76 0.86 0.68
CA ALA A 195 0.62 1.39 2.04
C ALA A 195 -0.45 0.63 2.84
N HIS A 196 -1.62 0.37 2.25
CA HIS A 196 -2.69 -0.36 2.91
C HIS A 196 -2.31 -1.79 3.28
N GLY A 197 -1.53 -2.49 2.45
CA GLY A 197 -1.03 -3.83 2.78
C GLY A 197 -0.19 -3.85 4.06
N LYS A 198 0.69 -2.86 4.23
CA LYS A 198 1.51 -2.70 5.45
C LYS A 198 0.64 -2.39 6.67
N VAL A 199 -0.34 -1.48 6.50
CA VAL A 199 -1.24 -1.08 7.58
C VAL A 199 -2.12 -2.25 8.03
N PHE A 200 -2.67 -3.04 7.10
CA PHE A 200 -3.52 -4.18 7.44
C PHE A 200 -2.85 -5.18 8.40
N ALA A 201 -1.57 -5.48 8.18
CA ALA A 201 -0.81 -6.36 9.07
C ALA A 201 -0.73 -5.80 10.50
N LEU A 202 -0.41 -4.51 10.64
CA LEU A 202 -0.34 -3.83 11.94
C LEU A 202 -1.71 -3.79 12.64
N VAL A 203 -2.75 -3.33 11.95
CA VAL A 203 -4.08 -3.19 12.58
C VAL A 203 -4.64 -4.55 12.97
N SER A 204 -4.39 -5.60 12.19
CA SER A 204 -4.77 -6.98 12.53
C SER A 204 -4.09 -7.45 13.82
N GLN A 205 -2.79 -7.16 13.99
CA GLN A 205 -2.07 -7.46 15.22
C GLN A 205 -2.68 -6.75 16.43
N ILE A 206 -2.91 -5.44 16.33
CA ILE A 206 -3.56 -4.65 17.41
C ILE A 206 -4.93 -5.21 17.74
N ARG A 207 -5.75 -5.45 16.71
CA ARG A 207 -7.11 -5.98 16.88
C ARG A 207 -7.11 -7.31 17.62
N SER A 208 -6.12 -8.18 17.34
CA SER A 208 -5.97 -9.48 18.02
C SER A 208 -5.40 -9.38 19.44
N GLY A 209 -4.52 -8.41 19.70
CA GLY A 209 -3.64 -8.43 20.86
C GLY A 209 -3.97 -7.42 21.96
N THR A 210 -4.62 -6.30 21.65
CA THR A 210 -4.78 -5.22 22.63
C THR A 210 -5.65 -5.65 23.81
N ARG A 211 -5.29 -5.16 25.01
CA ARG A 211 -6.10 -5.29 26.23
C ARG A 211 -6.97 -4.06 26.49
N ASN A 212 -6.80 -2.98 25.73
CA ASN A 212 -7.61 -1.77 25.86
C ASN A 212 -8.89 -1.84 25.01
N GLU A 213 -10.05 -1.63 25.63
CA GLU A 213 -11.38 -1.75 24.98
C GLU A 213 -11.65 -0.68 23.91
N LEU A 214 -11.24 0.57 24.14
CA LEU A 214 -11.38 1.62 23.13
C LEU A 214 -10.50 1.35 21.92
N VAL A 215 -9.23 0.98 22.17
CA VAL A 215 -8.28 0.64 21.10
C VAL A 215 -8.78 -0.57 20.33
N ARG A 216 -9.29 -1.60 21.02
CA ARG A 216 -9.86 -2.81 20.40
C ARG A 216 -11.01 -2.45 19.47
N THR A 217 -11.94 -1.61 19.92
CA THR A 217 -13.10 -1.17 19.15
C THR A 217 -12.66 -0.36 17.93
N PHE A 218 -11.77 0.61 18.12
CA PHE A 218 -11.26 1.43 17.03
C PHE A 218 -10.47 0.63 16.00
N ALA A 219 -9.66 -0.36 16.44
CA ALA A 219 -8.96 -1.27 15.56
C ALA A 219 -9.91 -2.09 14.69
N GLN A 220 -11.10 -2.48 15.18
CA GLN A 220 -12.09 -3.17 14.34
C GLN A 220 -12.57 -2.27 13.19
N THR A 221 -12.88 -1.01 13.48
CA THR A 221 -13.26 -0.04 12.46
C THR A 221 -12.15 0.13 11.44
N ALA A 222 -10.90 0.29 11.89
CA ALA A 222 -9.74 0.45 11.02
C ALA A 222 -9.49 -0.78 10.13
N VAL A 223 -9.65 -2.01 10.65
CA VAL A 223 -9.57 -3.26 9.85
C VAL A 223 -10.62 -3.26 8.73
N ASN A 224 -11.85 -2.86 9.03
CA ASN A 224 -12.91 -2.85 8.03
C ASN A 224 -12.62 -1.83 6.92
N VAL A 225 -12.15 -0.64 7.27
CA VAL A 225 -11.82 0.42 6.30
C VAL A 225 -10.62 0.04 5.45
N VAL A 226 -9.53 -0.47 6.03
CA VAL A 226 -8.33 -0.84 5.26
C VAL A 226 -8.64 -1.94 4.24
N MET A 227 -9.46 -2.93 4.62
CA MET A 227 -9.91 -3.99 3.71
C MET A 227 -10.78 -3.44 2.58
N LYS A 228 -11.74 -2.55 2.89
CA LYS A 228 -12.55 -1.85 1.89
C LYS A 228 -11.66 -1.10 0.90
N HIS A 229 -10.70 -0.33 1.38
CA HIS A 229 -9.82 0.47 0.54
C HIS A 229 -8.92 -0.37 -0.36
N MET A 230 -8.39 -1.50 0.13
CA MET A 230 -7.64 -2.44 -0.71
C MET A 230 -8.49 -2.91 -1.90
N THR A 231 -9.72 -3.34 -1.66
CA THR A 231 -10.66 -3.75 -2.72
C THR A 231 -10.97 -2.59 -3.69
N LEU A 232 -11.18 -1.37 -3.18
CA LEU A 232 -11.42 -0.19 -4.01
C LEU A 232 -10.23 0.14 -4.91
N LEU A 233 -9.02 0.15 -4.36
CA LEU A 233 -7.80 0.44 -5.10
C LEU A 233 -7.52 -0.63 -6.16
N GLU A 234 -7.71 -1.91 -5.82
CA GLU A 234 -7.58 -3.02 -6.77
C GLU A 234 -8.61 -2.94 -7.91
N SER A 235 -9.81 -2.44 -7.62
CA SER A 235 -10.86 -2.26 -8.65
C SER A 235 -10.57 -1.17 -9.67
N ILE A 236 -9.51 -0.36 -9.48
CA ILE A 236 -9.02 0.58 -10.51
C ILE A 236 -8.42 -0.19 -11.69
N GLY A 237 -7.84 -1.37 -11.44
CA GLY A 237 -7.33 -2.25 -12.50
C GLY A 237 -5.89 -1.99 -12.96
N ASN A 238 -5.19 -1.03 -12.37
CA ASN A 238 -3.77 -0.73 -12.69
C ASN A 238 -2.81 -0.97 -11.50
N VAL A 239 -3.24 -1.71 -10.48
CA VAL A 239 -2.37 -2.16 -9.38
C VAL A 239 -1.39 -3.21 -9.90
N ASN A 240 -0.09 -2.95 -9.73
CA ASN A 240 0.98 -3.88 -10.02
C ASN A 240 1.21 -4.82 -8.83
N PHE A 241 0.48 -5.93 -8.79
CA PHE A 241 0.60 -6.94 -7.73
C PHE A 241 2.01 -7.54 -7.61
N ALA A 242 2.76 -7.63 -8.72
CA ALA A 242 4.12 -8.17 -8.71
C ALA A 242 5.15 -7.23 -8.02
N ALA A 243 4.79 -5.96 -7.81
CA ALA A 243 5.61 -5.00 -7.07
C ALA A 243 5.24 -4.91 -5.58
N LEU A 244 4.21 -5.63 -5.13
CA LEU A 244 3.86 -5.68 -3.72
C LEU A 244 4.89 -6.52 -2.94
N PRO A 245 5.19 -6.17 -1.68
CA PRO A 245 6.05 -6.99 -0.83
C PRO A 245 5.47 -8.40 -0.66
N GLU A 246 6.36 -9.40 -0.69
CA GLU A 246 5.99 -10.80 -0.40
C GLU A 246 5.42 -10.93 1.03
N PRO A 247 4.41 -11.80 1.24
CA PRO A 247 3.93 -12.12 2.58
C PRO A 247 5.07 -12.67 3.44
N VAL A 248 5.21 -12.14 4.65
CA VAL A 248 6.19 -12.65 5.60
C VAL A 248 5.85 -14.10 5.96
N SER A 249 6.72 -15.04 5.56
CA SER A 249 6.60 -16.43 5.97
C SER A 249 7.04 -16.54 7.44
N GLY A 250 6.19 -17.06 8.33
CA GLY A 250 6.50 -17.28 9.75
C GLY A 250 7.62 -18.31 10.03
N ALA A 251 8.38 -18.71 9.01
CA ALA A 251 9.36 -19.80 9.02
C ALA A 251 10.79 -19.36 9.41
N SER A 252 10.99 -18.21 10.05
CA SER A 252 12.32 -17.80 10.53
C SER A 252 12.46 -17.71 12.06
N SER A 253 11.53 -18.28 12.83
CA SER A 253 11.66 -18.40 14.30
C SER A 253 11.93 -19.83 14.78
N ALA A 254 12.03 -20.82 13.88
CA ALA A 254 12.29 -22.22 14.22
C ALA A 254 13.75 -22.62 13.93
N ALA A 255 14.72 -21.91 14.51
CA ALA A 255 16.13 -22.33 14.48
C ALA A 255 16.95 -21.81 15.67
N LYS A 256 16.52 -22.08 16.90
CA LYS A 256 17.36 -22.50 18.04
C LYS A 256 16.48 -22.67 19.29
N GLY A 257 16.67 -23.79 19.98
CA GLY A 257 15.82 -24.25 21.08
C GLY A 257 15.78 -23.31 22.29
N GLY A 258 14.67 -23.43 23.01
CA GLY A 258 14.33 -22.68 24.23
C GLY A 258 12.86 -22.29 24.16
N ALA A 259 12.04 -22.76 25.11
CA ALA A 259 10.62 -22.40 25.17
C ALA A 259 10.46 -20.87 25.12
N PRO A 260 9.58 -20.31 24.25
CA PRO A 260 9.52 -18.87 24.10
C PRO A 260 8.73 -18.25 25.26
N ASP A 261 9.44 -17.60 26.18
CA ASP A 261 8.87 -16.46 26.88
C ASP A 261 8.49 -15.43 25.82
N ALA A 262 7.19 -15.16 25.69
CA ALA A 262 6.59 -14.32 24.66
C ALA A 262 6.86 -12.83 24.90
N THR A 263 8.12 -12.45 25.11
CA THR A 263 8.52 -11.04 25.11
C THR A 263 8.82 -10.65 23.67
N PHE A 264 7.78 -10.24 22.95
CA PHE A 264 7.90 -9.71 21.59
C PHE A 264 8.54 -8.32 21.64
N HIS A 265 9.79 -8.23 21.16
CA HIS A 265 10.50 -6.97 21.01
C HIS A 265 9.93 -6.15 19.83
N PRO A 266 9.58 -4.87 20.02
CA PRO A 266 9.07 -4.00 18.95
C PRO A 266 10.10 -3.74 17.84
N ASP A 267 11.38 -4.02 18.10
CA ASP A 267 12.48 -3.78 17.17
C ASP A 267 12.52 -4.79 16.00
N ALA A 268 11.87 -5.94 16.15
CA ALA A 268 11.78 -6.97 15.11
C ALA A 268 11.00 -6.52 13.86
N ILE A 269 10.23 -5.42 13.97
CA ILE A 269 9.48 -4.83 12.85
C ILE A 269 10.40 -3.98 11.95
N TRP A 270 11.54 -3.48 12.45
CA TRP A 270 12.44 -2.62 11.67
C TRP A 270 13.40 -3.37 10.74
N ALA A 271 13.54 -4.69 10.87
CA ALA A 271 14.29 -5.50 9.89
C ALA A 271 13.64 -5.47 8.48
N VAL A 272 12.34 -5.15 8.39
CA VAL A 272 11.62 -5.00 7.11
C VAL A 272 11.63 -3.55 6.60
N ALA A 273 12.01 -2.58 7.43
CA ALA A 273 12.07 -1.17 7.06
C ALA A 273 13.49 -0.65 6.77
N GLY A 274 14.54 -1.41 7.11
CA GLY A 274 15.95 -1.03 6.88
C GLY A 274 16.55 -1.45 5.53
N LEU A 275 15.95 -2.36 4.76
CA LEU A 275 16.58 -2.97 3.58
C LEU A 275 16.11 -2.41 2.22
N ALA A 276 15.87 -1.10 2.13
CA ALA A 276 15.52 -0.44 0.85
C ALA A 276 16.29 0.86 0.58
N VAL A 277 17.45 1.08 1.22
CA VAL A 277 18.26 2.30 1.02
C VAL A 277 19.47 2.09 0.10
N ALA A 278 19.86 0.86 -0.25
CA ALA A 278 21.14 0.64 -0.94
C ALA A 278 21.11 0.74 -2.49
N ILE A 279 19.95 0.73 -3.17
CA ILE A 279 19.92 0.68 -4.65
C ILE A 279 19.68 2.07 -5.29
N GLY A 280 19.11 3.03 -4.57
CA GLY A 280 18.83 4.38 -5.09
C GLY A 280 20.04 5.32 -5.21
N ALA A 281 21.12 5.08 -4.46
CA ALA A 281 22.26 6.00 -4.40
C ALA A 281 23.21 5.90 -5.62
N ILE A 282 23.18 4.81 -6.38
CA ILE A 282 24.12 4.58 -7.50
C ILE A 282 23.65 5.24 -8.80
N ALA A 283 22.34 5.51 -8.95
CA ALA A 283 21.79 6.16 -10.14
C ALA A 283 21.99 7.70 -10.13
N ALA A 284 21.91 8.34 -8.95
CA ALA A 284 22.03 9.79 -8.82
C ALA A 284 23.47 10.31 -9.03
N PHE A 285 24.50 9.52 -8.70
CA PHE A 285 25.90 9.95 -8.82
C PHE A 285 26.39 10.02 -10.28
N ARG A 286 25.79 9.27 -11.20
CA ARG A 286 26.19 9.24 -12.63
C ARG A 286 25.61 10.38 -13.46
N MET A 287 24.47 10.96 -13.08
CA MET A 287 23.89 12.10 -13.79
C MET A 287 24.56 13.44 -13.46
N PHE A 288 25.16 13.59 -12.27
CA PHE A 288 25.77 14.87 -11.86
C PHE A 288 27.20 15.11 -12.41
N ARG A 289 27.91 14.07 -12.87
CA ARG A 289 29.23 14.22 -13.52
C ARG A 289 29.19 14.53 -15.02
N GLY A 290 28.02 14.45 -15.66
CA GLY A 290 27.89 14.62 -17.12
C GLY A 290 27.74 16.06 -17.63
N SER A 291 27.48 17.04 -16.76
CA SER A 291 27.02 18.38 -17.20
C SER A 291 28.04 19.52 -16.98
N ARG A 292 29.34 19.22 -16.89
CA ARG A 292 30.40 20.24 -16.89
C ARG A 292 31.36 20.04 -18.05
N GLY A 293 31.14 20.79 -19.13
CA GLY A 293 32.20 21.05 -20.11
C GLY A 293 31.70 21.42 -21.50
N SER A 294 31.50 22.72 -21.76
CA SER A 294 31.98 23.45 -22.96
C SER A 294 31.33 24.84 -23.06
N ARG A 295 31.92 25.84 -22.38
CA ARG A 295 31.76 27.25 -22.78
C ARG A 295 33.00 27.65 -23.56
N ARG A 296 32.82 27.86 -24.86
CA ARG A 296 33.80 28.50 -25.76
C ARG A 296 33.96 29.96 -25.35
N ARG A 297 35.22 30.44 -25.29
CA ARG A 297 35.59 31.84 -25.06
C ARG A 297 35.50 32.65 -26.36
N PRO A 298 35.23 33.96 -26.30
CA PRO A 298 35.18 34.83 -27.48
C PRO A 298 36.60 35.20 -27.97
N ALA A 299 36.74 35.37 -29.29
CA ALA A 299 37.93 35.91 -29.92
C ALA A 299 38.01 37.43 -29.71
N TYR A 300 39.23 37.93 -29.55
CA TYR A 300 39.61 39.34 -29.54
C TYR A 300 39.77 39.84 -30.98
#